data_AF-A0A2M7AET6-F1
#
_entry.id   AF-A0A2M7AET6-F1
#
_cell.length_a   1.000
_cell.length_b   1.000
_cell.length_c   1.000
_cell.angle_alpha   90.00
_cell.angle_beta   90.00
_cell.angle_gamma   90.00
#
_symmetry.space_group_name_H-M   'P 1'
#
loop_
_entity.id
_entity.type
_entity.pdbx_description
1 polymer ?
#
loop_
_entity_poly.entity_id
_entity_poly.type
_entity_poly.pdbx_seq_one_letter_code
_entity_poly.pdbx_strand_id
1 'polypeptide(L)'
;LAFSPERVDPGNKEYTTKNTPRVVSGVTKECSRLVKLLYEQIVEEVIVVSSCRVAEMSKLLENIYRSVNIALVNEMALLCDKMKINVWEVIESASTKPFGFKTFYPGPGLGGHCIPIDPFYLSWKAKQYGFYTKFIELSGEINESMPEYVVFKVREALNSQGKSLKGSEVLILGVAYKRDVDDSRESPAL
;
A
#
# COMPACT_ATOMS: atom_id res chain seq x y z
N LEU A 1 11.38 -13.67 24.31
CA LEU A 1 10.39 -13.35 23.25
C LEU A 1 10.64 -11.95 22.74
N ALA A 2 10.58 -11.75 21.43
CA ALA A 2 10.74 -10.45 20.79
C ALA A 2 9.82 -10.34 19.57
N PHE A 3 9.50 -9.11 19.18
CA PHE A 3 8.76 -8.79 17.97
C PHE A 3 9.68 -8.02 17.01
N SER A 4 9.64 -8.40 15.73
CA SER A 4 10.34 -7.70 14.65
C SER A 4 9.47 -7.75 13.40
N PRO A 5 8.82 -6.64 13.02
CA PRO A 5 7.94 -6.64 11.85
C PRO A 5 8.74 -6.79 10.56
N GLU A 6 8.16 -7.50 9.59
CA GLU A 6 8.71 -7.59 8.23
C GLU A 6 8.49 -6.29 7.46
N ARG A 7 9.51 -5.86 6.71
CA ARG A 7 9.54 -4.59 5.97
C ARG A 7 10.02 -4.74 4.52
N VAL A 8 10.30 -5.96 4.07
CA VAL A 8 10.68 -6.29 2.69
C VAL A 8 9.58 -5.87 1.72
N ASP A 9 10.00 -5.26 0.61
CA ASP A 9 9.17 -4.97 -0.54
C ASP A 9 9.41 -6.03 -1.63
N PRO A 10 8.45 -6.95 -1.91
CA PRO A 10 8.63 -8.01 -2.89
C PRO A 10 8.99 -7.47 -4.28
N GLY A 11 10.00 -8.07 -4.92
CA GLY A 11 10.47 -7.66 -6.24
C GLY A 11 11.35 -6.41 -6.27
N ASN A 12 11.67 -5.82 -5.11
CA ASN A 12 12.55 -4.65 -5.04
C ASN A 12 14.03 -5.06 -5.20
N LYS A 13 14.70 -4.50 -6.20
CA LYS A 13 16.11 -4.80 -6.51
C LYS A 13 17.09 -3.86 -5.78
N GLU A 14 16.62 -2.71 -5.32
CA GLU A 14 17.45 -1.70 -4.64
C GLU A 14 17.47 -1.93 -3.13
N TYR A 15 16.30 -2.18 -2.55
CA TYR A 15 16.13 -2.44 -1.12
C TYR A 15 15.91 -3.93 -0.89
N THR A 16 16.92 -4.58 -0.33
CA THR A 16 16.94 -6.00 0.04
C THR A 16 16.77 -6.16 1.54
N THR A 17 16.64 -7.40 2.02
CA THR A 17 16.62 -7.69 3.45
C THR A 17 17.86 -7.14 4.17
N LYS A 18 19.03 -7.13 3.52
CA LYS A 18 20.29 -6.73 4.14
C LYS A 18 20.37 -5.22 4.43
N ASN A 19 19.95 -4.37 3.49
CA ASN A 19 20.07 -2.91 3.61
C ASN A 19 18.80 -2.22 4.12
N THR A 20 17.71 -2.96 4.34
CA THR A 20 16.48 -2.41 4.92
C THR A 20 16.58 -2.43 6.45
N PRO A 21 16.49 -1.27 7.15
CA PRO A 21 16.63 -1.23 8.60
C PRO A 21 15.57 -2.08 9.31
N ARG A 22 16.01 -2.87 10.29
CA ARG A 22 15.11 -3.78 11.03
C ARG A 22 14.68 -3.18 12.36
N VAL A 23 13.39 -2.97 12.53
CA VAL A 23 12.82 -2.61 13.83
C VAL A 23 12.72 -3.86 14.70
N VAL A 24 13.18 -3.79 15.95
CA VAL A 24 13.12 -4.90 16.90
C VAL A 24 12.74 -4.41 18.29
N SER A 25 12.04 -5.25 19.05
CA SER A 25 11.87 -5.05 20.49
C SER A 25 11.65 -6.37 21.21
N GLY A 26 12.31 -6.55 22.35
CA GLY A 26 12.09 -7.68 23.25
C GLY A 26 11.08 -7.36 24.35
N VAL A 27 10.42 -8.39 24.89
CA VAL A 27 9.52 -8.24 26.05
C VAL A 27 10.28 -7.89 27.34
N THR A 28 11.59 -8.13 27.37
CA THR A 28 12.53 -7.69 28.41
C THR A 28 13.76 -7.05 27.78
N LYS A 29 14.54 -6.31 28.57
CA LYS A 29 15.83 -5.72 28.13
C LYS A 29 16.78 -6.78 27.57
N GLU A 30 16.84 -7.96 28.21
CA GLU A 30 17.68 -9.05 27.74
C GLU A 30 17.18 -9.64 26.43
N CYS A 31 15.86 -9.77 26.24
CA CYS A 31 15.30 -10.16 24.95
C CYS A 31 15.66 -9.15 23.85
N SER A 32 15.58 -7.84 24.13
CA SER A 32 15.94 -6.78 23.19
C SER A 32 17.42 -6.84 22.81
N ARG A 33 18.29 -7.13 23.79
CA ARG A 33 19.73 -7.31 23.57
C ARG A 33 20.01 -8.51 22.64
N LEU A 34 19.41 -9.65 22.95
CA LEU A 34 19.62 -10.89 22.18
C LEU A 34 19.06 -10.80 20.75
N VAL A 35 17.86 -10.24 20.56
CA VAL A 35 17.27 -10.08 19.22
C VAL A 35 18.06 -9.07 18.38
N LYS A 36 18.58 -8.00 19.00
CA LYS A 36 19.47 -7.05 18.32
C LYS A 36 20.71 -7.76 17.80
N LEU A 37 21.43 -8.48 18.67
CA LEU A 37 22.63 -9.21 18.30
C LEU A 37 22.40 -10.22 17.17
N LEU A 38 21.24 -10.89 17.18
CA LEU A 38 20.85 -11.80 16.11
C LEU A 38 20.73 -11.07 14.76
N TYR A 39 19.97 -9.97 14.71
CA TYR A 39 19.72 -9.25 13.45
C TYR A 39 20.95 -8.47 12.95
N GLU A 40 21.85 -8.03 13.83
CA GLU A 40 23.12 -7.40 13.43
C GLU A 40 24.03 -8.34 12.61
N GLN A 41 23.78 -9.66 12.62
CA GLN A 41 24.47 -10.61 11.75
C GLN A 41 23.85 -10.70 10.33
N ILE A 42 22.66 -10.14 10.14
CA ILE A 42 21.82 -10.35 8.94
C ILE A 42 21.60 -9.04 8.17
N VAL A 43 21.39 -7.94 8.89
CA VAL A 43 21.07 -6.62 8.33
C VAL A 43 22.09 -5.56 8.75
N GLU A 44 22.19 -4.50 7.95
CA GLU A 44 23.15 -3.41 8.16
C GLU A 44 22.75 -2.47 9.30
N GLU A 45 21.44 -2.30 9.55
CA GLU A 45 20.93 -1.40 10.57
C GLU A 45 19.80 -2.04 11.39
N VAL A 46 19.94 -2.03 12.72
CA VAL A 46 18.93 -2.53 13.67
C VAL A 46 18.45 -1.39 14.56
N ILE A 47 17.16 -1.10 14.49
CA ILE A 47 16.48 -0.07 15.29
C ILE A 47 15.78 -0.73 16.47
N VAL A 48 16.34 -0.58 17.67
CA VAL A 48 15.70 -1.07 18.89
C VAL A 48 14.70 -0.05 19.41
N VAL A 49 13.44 -0.46 19.55
CA VAL A 49 12.38 0.39 20.12
C VAL A 49 11.99 -0.07 21.53
N SER A 50 11.35 0.84 22.26
CA SER A 50 11.10 0.71 23.71
C SER A 50 10.18 -0.44 24.11
N SER A 51 9.29 -0.90 23.22
CA SER A 51 8.39 -2.02 23.50
C SER A 51 7.93 -2.73 22.22
N CYS A 52 7.48 -3.99 22.36
CA CYS A 52 6.87 -4.75 21.26
C CYS A 52 5.66 -4.01 20.68
N ARG A 53 4.86 -3.32 21.52
CA ARG A 53 3.72 -2.51 21.06
C ARG A 53 4.12 -1.39 20.12
N VAL A 54 5.27 -0.75 20.35
CA VAL A 54 5.80 0.28 19.45
C VAL A 54 6.22 -0.33 18.11
N ALA A 55 6.87 -1.49 18.14
CA ALA A 55 7.27 -2.21 16.93
C ALA A 55 6.06 -2.75 16.13
N GLU A 56 5.00 -3.21 16.80
CA GLU A 56 3.74 -3.62 16.17
C GLU A 56 3.05 -2.42 15.52
N MET A 57 2.90 -1.31 16.26
CA MET A 57 2.24 -0.11 15.76
C MET A 57 3.01 0.55 14.60
N SER A 58 4.36 0.53 14.62
CA SER A 58 5.14 1.07 13.50
C SER A 58 4.85 0.33 12.20
N LYS A 59 4.64 -0.99 12.25
CA LYS A 59 4.29 -1.77 11.06
C LYS A 59 2.91 -1.41 10.51
N LEU A 60 1.92 -1.27 11.39
CA LEU A 60 0.59 -0.85 11.00
C LEU A 60 0.64 0.56 10.37
N LEU A 61 1.37 1.49 11.01
CA LEU A 61 1.52 2.85 10.51
C LEU A 61 2.17 2.90 9.12
N GLU A 62 3.20 2.09 8.85
CA GLU A 62 3.83 2.00 7.52
C GLU A 62 2.83 1.61 6.43
N ASN A 63 2.01 0.59 6.69
CA ASN A 63 1.02 0.09 5.73
C ASN A 63 -0.17 1.05 5.58
N ILE A 64 -0.64 1.66 6.66
CA ILE A 64 -1.69 2.68 6.64
C ILE A 64 -1.22 3.91 5.85
N TYR A 65 0.01 4.38 6.10
CA TYR A 65 0.58 5.51 5.36
C TYR A 65 0.57 5.22 3.85
N ARG A 66 0.97 4.02 3.44
CA ARG A 66 0.92 3.61 2.03
C ARG A 66 -0.52 3.54 1.49
N SER A 67 -1.45 2.90 2.21
CA SER A 67 -2.86 2.78 1.81
C SER A 67 -3.52 4.15 1.58
N VAL A 68 -3.35 5.04 2.56
CA VAL A 68 -3.92 6.39 2.55
C VAL A 68 -3.37 7.23 1.41
N ASN A 69 -2.05 7.21 1.18
CA ASN A 69 -1.48 8.00 0.10
C ASN A 69 -1.86 7.46 -1.28
N ILE A 70 -2.04 6.14 -1.43
CA ILE A 70 -2.56 5.55 -2.66
C ILE A 70 -4.02 5.98 -2.89
N ALA A 71 -4.86 5.96 -1.84
CA ALA A 71 -6.23 6.47 -1.93
C ALA A 71 -6.27 7.93 -2.37
N LEU A 72 -5.40 8.77 -1.79
CA LEU A 72 -5.29 10.17 -2.17
C LEU A 72 -4.97 10.34 -3.66
N VAL A 73 -3.96 9.64 -4.20
CA VAL A 73 -3.63 9.77 -5.63
C VAL A 73 -4.68 9.14 -6.55
N ASN A 74 -5.38 8.09 -6.09
CA ASN A 74 -6.53 7.53 -6.79
C ASN A 74 -7.68 8.54 -6.88
N GLU A 75 -8.05 9.18 -5.77
CA GLU A 75 -9.07 10.22 -5.74
C GLU A 75 -8.70 11.40 -6.65
N MET A 76 -7.43 11.82 -6.62
CA MET A 76 -6.92 12.84 -7.54
C MET A 76 -7.03 12.41 -9.01
N ALA A 77 -6.80 11.14 -9.35
CA ALA A 77 -6.98 10.64 -10.71
C ALA A 77 -8.44 10.74 -11.17
N LEU A 78 -9.40 10.39 -10.30
CA LEU A 78 -10.83 10.51 -10.59
C LEU A 78 -11.22 11.99 -10.83
N LEU A 79 -10.72 12.90 -10.00
CA LEU A 79 -10.96 14.33 -10.14
C LEU A 79 -10.35 14.89 -11.43
N CYS A 80 -9.08 14.58 -11.69
CA CYS A 80 -8.37 14.99 -12.90
C CYS A 80 -9.08 14.52 -14.17
N ASP A 81 -9.61 13.29 -14.22
CA ASP A 81 -10.37 12.79 -15.37
C ASP A 81 -11.66 13.58 -15.64
N LYS A 82 -12.36 14.02 -14.57
CA LYS A 82 -13.52 14.92 -14.69
C LYS A 82 -13.12 16.30 -15.18
N MET A 83 -11.99 16.81 -14.70
CA MET A 83 -11.45 18.13 -15.08
C MET A 83 -10.70 18.13 -16.42
N LYS A 84 -10.52 16.96 -17.07
CA LYS A 84 -9.71 16.79 -18.28
C LYS A 84 -8.25 17.22 -18.10
N ILE A 85 -7.69 16.91 -16.93
CA ILE A 85 -6.28 17.13 -16.58
C ILE A 85 -5.55 15.78 -16.60
N ASN A 86 -4.32 15.76 -17.12
CA ASN A 86 -3.47 14.58 -17.08
C ASN A 86 -2.90 14.36 -15.68
N VAL A 87 -3.44 13.41 -14.92
CA VAL A 87 -2.97 13.10 -13.56
C VAL A 87 -1.49 12.69 -13.51
N TRP A 88 -0.97 12.06 -14.56
CA TRP A 88 0.43 11.63 -14.61
C TRP A 88 1.37 12.83 -14.66
N GLU A 89 1.07 13.83 -15.50
CA GLU A 89 1.81 15.08 -15.58
C GLU A 89 1.75 15.87 -14.26
N VAL A 90 0.59 15.86 -13.59
CA VAL A 90 0.43 16.47 -12.26
C VAL A 90 1.35 15.80 -11.23
N ILE A 91 1.38 14.46 -11.19
CA ILE A 91 2.22 13.70 -10.26
C ILE A 91 3.70 13.90 -10.57
N GLU A 92 4.10 13.84 -11.84
CA GLU A 92 5.47 14.09 -12.28
C GLU A 92 5.92 15.49 -11.87
N SER A 93 5.10 16.51 -12.13
CA SER A 93 5.36 17.89 -11.73
C SER A 93 5.50 18.03 -10.21
N ALA A 94 4.59 17.44 -9.44
CA ALA A 94 4.64 17.47 -7.98
C ALA A 94 5.85 16.72 -7.41
N SER A 95 6.28 15.64 -8.06
CA SER A 95 7.43 14.82 -7.65
C SER A 95 8.77 15.54 -7.75
N THR A 96 8.85 16.65 -8.49
CA THR A 96 10.05 17.50 -8.54
C THR A 96 10.32 18.23 -7.23
N LYS A 97 9.33 18.29 -6.32
CA LYS A 97 9.49 18.95 -5.02
C LYS A 97 10.35 18.08 -4.09
N PRO A 98 11.51 18.57 -3.60
CA PRO A 98 12.46 17.74 -2.86
C PRO A 98 12.05 17.43 -1.42
N PHE A 99 10.92 17.97 -0.93
CA PHE A 99 10.46 17.77 0.44
C PHE A 99 8.93 17.76 0.54
N GLY A 100 8.41 17.03 1.52
CA GLY A 100 6.97 16.97 1.82
C GLY A 100 6.12 16.29 0.75
N PHE A 101 6.72 15.69 -0.27
CA PHE A 101 6.04 14.93 -1.30
C PHE A 101 6.79 13.63 -1.58
N LYS A 102 6.19 12.51 -1.17
CA LYS A 102 6.65 11.18 -1.56
C LYS A 102 5.71 10.67 -2.65
N THR A 103 6.27 10.25 -3.77
CA THR A 103 5.45 9.89 -4.92
C THR A 103 4.73 8.57 -4.70
N PHE A 104 3.42 8.61 -4.96
CA PHE A 104 2.55 7.45 -5.13
C PHE A 104 1.88 7.59 -6.49
N TYR A 105 1.44 6.47 -7.05
CA TYR A 105 0.83 6.43 -8.38
C TYR A 105 -0.57 5.84 -8.29
N PRO A 106 -1.54 6.38 -9.05
CA PRO A 106 -2.87 5.81 -9.12
C PRO A 106 -2.81 4.44 -9.82
N GLY A 107 -3.78 3.60 -9.53
CA GLY A 107 -3.84 2.25 -10.07
C GLY A 107 -5.26 1.68 -10.09
N PRO A 108 -5.43 0.44 -10.57
CA PRO A 108 -6.73 -0.23 -10.64
C PRO A 108 -7.31 -0.56 -9.26
N GLY A 109 -6.53 -0.45 -8.18
CA GLY A 109 -6.92 -0.73 -6.81
C GLY A 109 -5.71 -1.14 -5.98
N LEU A 110 -5.96 -1.54 -4.74
CA LEU A 110 -4.95 -2.15 -3.87
C LEU A 110 -5.09 -3.67 -3.89
N GLY A 111 -3.97 -4.38 -3.78
CA GLY A 111 -3.97 -5.83 -3.59
C GLY A 111 -2.79 -6.33 -2.75
N GLY A 112 -2.66 -7.65 -2.69
CA GLY A 112 -1.70 -8.35 -1.82
C GLY A 112 -2.17 -8.47 -0.37
N HIS A 113 -1.32 -9.00 0.51
CA HIS A 113 -1.72 -9.41 1.86
C HIS A 113 -1.86 -8.30 2.89
N CYS A 114 -0.95 -7.33 2.86
CA CYS A 114 -0.76 -6.49 4.04
C CYS A 114 -1.61 -5.22 3.99
N ILE A 115 -1.65 -4.58 2.82
CA ILE A 115 -2.24 -3.22 2.69
C ILE A 115 -3.76 -3.27 2.67
N PRO A 116 -4.41 -4.26 2.02
CA PRO A 116 -5.86 -4.39 2.10
C PRO A 116 -6.37 -4.88 3.47
N ILE A 117 -5.51 -5.36 4.37
CA ILE A 117 -5.95 -6.01 5.63
C ILE A 117 -5.55 -5.22 6.87
N ASP A 118 -4.27 -4.83 6.98
CA ASP A 118 -3.72 -4.21 8.19
C ASP A 118 -4.44 -2.91 8.62
N PRO A 119 -4.84 -2.00 7.69
CA PRO A 119 -5.57 -0.80 8.06
C PRO A 119 -6.93 -1.11 8.68
N PHE A 120 -7.67 -2.08 8.15
CA PHE A 120 -8.98 -2.48 8.69
C PHE A 120 -8.84 -3.26 10.00
N TYR A 121 -7.78 -4.05 10.16
CA TYR A 121 -7.46 -4.66 11.46
C TYR A 121 -7.26 -3.58 12.53
N LEU A 122 -6.50 -2.52 12.25
CA LEU A 122 -6.35 -1.42 13.20
C LEU A 122 -7.66 -0.67 13.42
N SER A 123 -8.46 -0.42 12.38
CA SER A 123 -9.79 0.20 12.52
C SER A 123 -10.68 -0.59 13.47
N TRP A 124 -10.77 -1.92 13.28
CA TRP A 124 -11.51 -2.81 14.16
C TRP A 124 -10.98 -2.75 15.60
N LYS A 125 -9.66 -2.78 15.77
CA LYS A 125 -9.05 -2.71 17.10
C LYS A 125 -9.30 -1.36 17.77
N ALA A 126 -9.27 -0.26 17.02
CA ALA A 126 -9.50 1.09 17.51
C ALA A 126 -10.93 1.28 18.03
N LYS A 127 -11.93 0.65 17.41
CA LYS A 127 -13.33 0.66 17.88
C LYS A 127 -13.47 0.11 19.30
N GLN A 128 -12.64 -0.86 19.68
CA GLN A 128 -12.60 -1.40 21.06
C GLN A 128 -12.08 -0.39 22.09
N TYR A 129 -11.37 0.65 21.63
CA TYR A 129 -10.95 1.81 22.44
C TYR A 129 -11.88 3.02 22.29
N GLY A 130 -13.05 2.85 21.67
CA GLY A 130 -13.97 3.95 21.39
C GLY A 130 -13.46 4.95 20.35
N PHE A 131 -12.47 4.57 19.53
CA PHE A 131 -11.88 5.43 18.52
C PHE A 131 -12.25 4.96 17.10
N TYR A 132 -12.72 5.88 16.28
CA TYR A 132 -13.12 5.61 14.90
C TYR A 132 -12.10 6.19 13.93
N THR A 133 -11.42 5.31 13.20
CA THR A 133 -10.37 5.69 12.24
C THR A 133 -10.97 6.08 10.88
N LYS A 134 -11.76 7.17 10.85
CA LYS A 134 -12.50 7.62 9.64
C LYS A 134 -11.61 7.74 8.40
N PHE A 135 -10.39 8.24 8.56
CA PHE A 135 -9.47 8.44 7.45
C PHE A 135 -8.95 7.11 6.88
N ILE A 136 -8.76 6.11 7.74
CA ILE A 136 -8.37 4.76 7.31
C ILE A 136 -9.53 4.12 6.54
N GLU A 137 -10.75 4.20 7.07
CA GLU A 137 -11.95 3.64 6.45
C GLU A 137 -12.21 4.27 5.08
N LEU A 138 -12.18 5.61 4.98
CA LEU A 138 -12.31 6.32 3.70
C LEU A 138 -11.23 5.92 2.69
N SER A 139 -9.99 5.74 3.14
CA SER A 139 -8.93 5.27 2.23
C SER A 139 -9.20 3.88 1.67
N GLY A 140 -9.82 3.01 2.48
CA GLY A 140 -10.27 1.69 2.05
C GLY A 140 -11.33 1.80 0.96
N GLU A 141 -12.40 2.55 1.24
CA GLU A 141 -13.53 2.77 0.32
C GLU A 141 -13.08 3.30 -1.05
N ILE A 142 -12.20 4.31 -1.07
CA ILE A 142 -11.68 4.86 -2.33
C ILE A 142 -10.92 3.80 -3.11
N ASN A 143 -10.00 3.07 -2.45
CA ASN A 143 -9.18 2.06 -3.11
C ASN A 143 -10.00 0.86 -3.63
N GLU A 144 -11.02 0.43 -2.88
CA GLU A 144 -11.95 -0.63 -3.28
C GLU A 144 -12.83 -0.23 -4.46
N SER A 145 -13.10 1.07 -4.66
CA SER A 145 -13.91 1.56 -5.79
C SER A 145 -13.14 1.63 -7.13
N MET A 146 -11.82 1.54 -7.11
CA MET A 146 -11.00 1.74 -8.31
C MET A 146 -11.20 0.69 -9.41
N PRO A 147 -11.44 -0.61 -9.14
CA PRO A 147 -11.75 -1.58 -10.19
C PRO A 147 -13.01 -1.20 -10.98
N GLU A 148 -14.03 -0.68 -10.30
CA GLU A 148 -15.27 -0.20 -10.95
C GLU A 148 -14.99 0.99 -11.87
N TYR A 149 -14.09 1.89 -11.45
CA TYR A 149 -13.65 2.99 -12.29
C TYR A 149 -12.91 2.49 -13.54
N VAL A 150 -12.05 1.47 -13.43
CA VAL A 150 -11.39 0.85 -14.60
C VAL A 150 -12.42 0.27 -15.56
N VAL A 151 -13.41 -0.48 -15.06
CA VAL A 151 -14.50 -1.03 -15.89
C VAL A 151 -15.29 0.09 -16.57
N PHE A 152 -15.57 1.19 -15.86
CA PHE A 152 -16.19 2.37 -16.43
C PHE A 152 -15.39 2.94 -17.60
N LYS A 153 -14.06 3.09 -17.45
CA LYS A 153 -13.19 3.60 -18.53
C LYS A 153 -13.13 2.66 -19.73
N VAL A 154 -13.10 1.34 -19.52
CA VAL A 154 -13.19 0.35 -20.61
C VAL A 154 -14.50 0.50 -21.37
N ARG A 155 -15.62 0.66 -20.66
CA ARG A 155 -16.93 0.89 -21.27
C ARG A 155 -16.97 2.18 -22.10
N GLU A 156 -16.44 3.28 -21.58
CA GLU A 156 -16.35 4.55 -22.32
C GLU A 156 -15.49 4.41 -23.58
N ALA A 157 -14.35 3.72 -23.49
CA ALA A 157 -13.49 3.48 -24.63
C ALA A 157 -14.19 2.65 -25.73
N LEU A 158 -14.90 1.58 -25.37
CA LEU A 158 -15.70 0.79 -26.32
C LEU A 158 -16.83 1.62 -26.95
N ASN A 159 -17.56 2.39 -26.13
CA ASN A 159 -18.65 3.24 -26.60
C ASN A 159 -18.15 4.29 -27.60
N SER A 160 -16.93 4.83 -27.42
CA SER A 160 -16.32 5.76 -28.39
C SER A 160 -16.12 5.16 -29.79
N GLN A 161 -16.10 3.82 -29.87
CA GLN A 161 -15.98 3.05 -31.11
C GLN A 161 -17.33 2.45 -31.56
N GLY A 162 -18.45 2.86 -30.93
CA GLY A 162 -19.78 2.32 -31.22
C GLY A 162 -19.98 0.86 -30.77
N LYS A 163 -19.13 0.35 -29.88
CA LYS A 163 -19.22 -1.02 -29.34
C LYS A 163 -19.78 -1.00 -27.92
N SER A 164 -20.69 -1.93 -27.63
CA SER A 164 -21.12 -2.19 -26.26
C SER A 164 -20.16 -3.13 -25.54
N LEU A 165 -20.05 -3.01 -24.22
CA LEU A 165 -19.33 -3.99 -23.41
C LEU A 165 -19.94 -5.39 -23.53
N LYS A 166 -21.28 -5.50 -23.53
CA LYS A 166 -21.99 -6.75 -23.78
C LYS A 166 -21.63 -7.28 -25.17
N GLY A 167 -21.13 -8.51 -25.23
CA GLY A 167 -20.74 -9.18 -26.48
C GLY A 167 -19.37 -8.77 -27.03
N SER A 168 -18.63 -7.88 -26.35
CA SER A 168 -17.23 -7.62 -26.67
C SER A 168 -16.32 -8.63 -25.98
N GLU A 169 -15.24 -9.04 -26.65
CA GLU A 169 -14.15 -9.80 -26.04
C GLU A 169 -13.09 -8.84 -25.47
N VAL A 170 -12.71 -9.02 -24.21
CA VAL A 170 -11.74 -8.19 -23.51
C VAL A 170 -10.58 -9.07 -23.03
N LEU A 171 -9.37 -8.76 -23.48
CA LEU A 171 -8.16 -9.42 -23.02
C LEU A 171 -7.58 -8.69 -21.80
N ILE A 172 -7.51 -9.37 -20.66
CA ILE A 172 -6.87 -8.86 -19.44
C ILE A 172 -5.40 -9.28 -19.45
N LEU A 173 -4.49 -8.32 -19.47
CA LEU A 173 -3.05 -8.53 -19.43
C LEU A 173 -2.49 -8.17 -18.05
N GLY A 174 -2.08 -9.18 -17.30
CA GLY A 174 -1.56 -9.03 -15.94
C GLY A 174 -2.63 -9.20 -14.87
N VAL A 175 -2.49 -10.25 -14.06
CA VAL A 175 -3.43 -10.59 -12.99
C VAL A 175 -2.77 -10.52 -11.60
N ALA A 176 -1.44 -10.41 -11.54
CA ALA A 176 -0.73 -10.22 -10.28
C ALA A 176 -1.08 -8.86 -9.64
N TYR A 177 -1.09 -8.79 -8.30
CA TYR A 177 -1.46 -7.56 -7.58
C TYR A 177 -0.40 -6.45 -7.69
N LYS A 178 0.83 -6.80 -8.12
CA LYS A 178 1.96 -5.91 -8.32
C LYS A 178 2.75 -6.35 -9.55
N ARG A 179 3.43 -5.41 -10.20
CA ARG A 179 4.41 -5.74 -11.25
C ARG A 179 5.52 -6.63 -10.71
N ASP A 180 6.09 -7.45 -11.59
CA ASP A 180 7.28 -8.28 -11.33
C ASP A 180 7.11 -9.33 -10.21
N VAL A 181 5.87 -9.71 -9.89
CA VAL A 181 5.54 -10.83 -9.01
C VAL A 181 4.47 -11.71 -9.65
N ASP A 182 4.34 -12.96 -9.21
CA ASP A 182 3.36 -13.94 -9.68
C ASP A 182 2.13 -14.07 -8.76
N ASP A 183 2.06 -13.25 -7.72
CA ASP A 183 1.03 -13.31 -6.69
C ASP A 183 -0.25 -12.56 -7.10
N SER A 184 -1.37 -13.28 -7.18
CA SER A 184 -2.69 -12.74 -7.56
C SER A 184 -3.64 -12.56 -6.38
N ARG A 185 -3.17 -12.74 -5.14
CA ARG A 185 -4.04 -12.65 -3.95
C ARG A 185 -4.49 -11.22 -3.74
N GLU A 186 -5.81 -11.04 -3.52
CA GLU A 186 -6.48 -9.74 -3.45
C GLU A 186 -6.17 -8.82 -4.65
N SER A 187 -5.86 -9.40 -5.82
CA SER A 187 -5.54 -8.58 -7.00
C SER A 187 -6.77 -7.82 -7.48
N PRO A 188 -6.67 -6.50 -7.75
CA PRO A 188 -7.78 -5.72 -8.30
C PRO A 188 -8.17 -6.12 -9.72
N ALA A 189 -7.42 -7.02 -10.35
CA ALA A 189 -7.74 -7.58 -11.66
C ALA A 189 -8.75 -8.74 -11.62
N LEU A 190 -9.04 -9.30 -10.42
CA LEU A 190 -9.99 -10.39 -10.18
C LEU A 190 -11.34 -9.85 -9.69
#